data_AF-A0A1H7CTD5-F1
#
_entry.id   AF-A0A1H7CTD5-F1
#
_cell.length_a   1.000
_cell.length_b   1.000
_cell.length_c   1.000
_cell.angle_alpha   90.00
_cell.angle_beta   90.00
_cell.angle_gamma   90.00
#
_symmetry.space_group_name_H-M   'P 1'
#
loop_
_entity.id
_entity.type
_entity.pdbx_description
1 polymer ?
#
loop_
_entity_poly.entity_id
_entity_poly.type
_entity_poly.pdbx_seq_one_letter_code
_entity_poly.pdbx_strand_id
1 'polypeptide(L)'
;MWLVDRDTSGEGPNRIPLPGPLRAALVRWYVGEGDHGDEQAGIRLVQNARIGHKWLACDCLGRQLAPPILTPAYLSEAETYYLRRLTGTKRAEHRGDSPFFRDQATARISEVRSRHAPAKPPEGFFEVLKPAPEKLAQRPEDDSTDDRTRNAATPKLARQLWRLLDVAGVNRVAPLSARVDWSLGTSLASVTRASTGIPVAPGIELSRAFWTHAAPLHAGHVHARLDMLTPHWPKGHAPQGFVLLYARAFKGTAIEVADGEPVTLVNRVQSPSTLGQRLGWQS
;
A
#
# COMPACT_ATOMS: atom_id res chain seq x y z
N MET A 1 -18.96 -6.50 -18.17
CA MET A 1 -17.78 -6.04 -17.41
C MET A 1 -16.82 -7.22 -17.34
N TRP A 2 -15.51 -6.99 -17.33
CA TRP A 2 -14.51 -8.06 -17.34
C TRP A 2 -13.40 -7.82 -16.32
N LEU A 3 -12.76 -8.89 -15.86
CA LEU A 3 -11.43 -8.84 -15.27
C LEU A 3 -10.40 -8.87 -16.39
N VAL A 4 -9.39 -8.00 -16.30
CA VAL A 4 -8.30 -7.87 -17.27
C VAL A 4 -6.96 -7.78 -16.57
N ASP A 5 -5.88 -8.18 -17.23
CA ASP A 5 -4.53 -8.09 -16.67
C ASP A 5 -4.09 -6.64 -16.46
N ARG A 6 -3.53 -6.37 -15.28
CA ARG A 6 -3.09 -5.05 -14.83
C ARG A 6 -2.08 -4.37 -15.76
N ASP A 7 -1.29 -5.13 -16.51
CA ASP A 7 -0.22 -4.59 -17.36
C ASP A 7 -0.63 -4.46 -18.84
N THR A 8 -1.93 -4.51 -19.14
CA THR A 8 -2.47 -4.46 -20.51
C THR A 8 -3.34 -3.23 -20.78
N SER A 9 -3.73 -3.01 -22.04
CA SER A 9 -4.79 -2.05 -22.40
C SER A 9 -6.19 -2.52 -21.98
N GLY A 10 -6.31 -3.75 -21.47
CA GLY A 10 -7.58 -4.41 -21.25
C GLY A 10 -8.20 -4.92 -22.55
N GLU A 11 -7.49 -4.89 -23.67
CA GLU A 11 -7.89 -5.47 -24.96
C GLU A 11 -7.44 -6.93 -25.08
N GLY A 12 -8.09 -7.67 -25.99
CA GLY A 12 -7.69 -9.02 -26.33
C GLY A 12 -8.58 -10.13 -25.73
N PRO A 13 -8.24 -11.40 -26.05
CA PRO A 13 -9.09 -12.55 -25.75
C PRO A 13 -9.12 -12.94 -24.27
N ASN A 14 -8.14 -12.49 -23.47
CA ASN A 14 -7.95 -12.90 -22.07
C ASN A 14 -8.89 -12.19 -21.08
N ARG A 15 -9.94 -11.51 -21.57
CA ARG A 15 -10.96 -10.89 -20.73
C ARG A 15 -11.81 -11.95 -20.06
N ILE A 16 -11.80 -11.97 -18.73
CA ILE A 16 -12.63 -12.90 -17.95
C ILE A 16 -13.96 -12.19 -17.63
N PRO A 17 -15.10 -12.66 -18.14
CA PRO A 17 -16.38 -12.00 -17.89
C PRO A 17 -16.77 -12.08 -16.41
N LEU A 18 -17.24 -10.97 -15.84
CA LEU A 18 -17.87 -11.00 -14.53
C LEU A 18 -19.24 -11.68 -14.65
N PRO A 19 -19.61 -12.57 -13.70
CA PRO A 19 -20.97 -13.08 -13.62
C PRO A 19 -22.00 -11.93 -13.58
N GLY A 20 -23.11 -12.07 -14.31
CA GLY A 20 -24.15 -11.05 -14.39
C GLY A 20 -24.64 -10.53 -13.03
N PRO A 21 -24.97 -11.43 -12.06
CA PRO A 21 -25.38 -11.02 -10.71
C PRO A 21 -24.30 -10.20 -9.98
N LEU A 22 -23.03 -10.61 -10.10
CA LEU A 22 -21.92 -9.91 -9.45
C LEU A 22 -21.68 -8.51 -10.05
N ARG A 23 -21.81 -8.39 -11.37
CA ARG A 23 -21.80 -7.09 -12.06
C ARG A 23 -22.93 -6.19 -11.56
N ALA A 24 -24.14 -6.72 -11.47
CA ALA A 24 -25.31 -5.95 -11.03
C ALA A 24 -25.18 -5.50 -9.57
N ALA A 25 -24.72 -6.39 -8.69
CA ALA A 25 -24.42 -6.09 -7.29
C ALA A 25 -23.40 -4.96 -7.14
N LEU A 26 -22.28 -5.05 -7.86
CA LEU A 26 -21.26 -4.01 -7.84
C LEU A 26 -21.81 -2.65 -8.27
N VAL A 27 -22.64 -2.62 -9.33
CA VAL A 27 -23.23 -1.39 -9.83
C VAL A 27 -24.23 -0.81 -8.83
N ARG A 28 -25.17 -1.61 -8.31
CA ARG A 28 -26.15 -1.16 -7.29
C ARG A 28 -25.45 -0.59 -6.08
N TRP A 29 -24.48 -1.32 -5.53
CA TRP A 29 -23.68 -0.82 -4.42
C TRP A 29 -22.99 0.50 -4.77
N TYR A 30 -22.31 0.56 -5.92
CA TYR A 30 -21.58 1.76 -6.34
C TYR A 30 -22.49 2.98 -6.47
N VAL A 31 -23.71 2.86 -6.98
CA VAL A 31 -24.63 4.00 -7.13
C VAL A 31 -25.42 4.33 -5.86
N GLY A 32 -25.22 3.59 -4.76
CA GLY A 32 -25.93 3.81 -3.50
C GLY A 32 -27.29 3.12 -3.38
N GLU A 33 -27.61 2.22 -4.32
CA GLU A 33 -28.87 1.47 -4.36
C GLU A 33 -28.72 0.01 -3.87
N GLY A 34 -27.52 -0.38 -3.44
CA GLY A 34 -27.20 -1.74 -3.03
C GLY A 34 -27.40 -2.00 -1.55
N ASP A 35 -27.61 -3.27 -1.22
CA ASP A 35 -27.68 -3.74 0.17
C ASP A 35 -26.30 -4.22 0.69
N HIS A 36 -26.27 -4.74 1.92
CA HIS A 36 -25.04 -5.29 2.49
C HIS A 36 -24.53 -6.53 1.72
N GLY A 37 -25.41 -7.31 1.11
CA GLY A 37 -25.02 -8.44 0.26
C GLY A 37 -24.28 -7.97 -0.99
N ASP A 38 -24.73 -6.88 -1.59
CA ASP A 38 -24.08 -6.24 -2.74
C ASP A 38 -22.69 -5.70 -2.38
N GLU A 39 -22.55 -5.07 -1.21
CA GLU A 39 -21.27 -4.63 -0.67
C GLU A 39 -20.29 -5.81 -0.50
N GLN A 40 -20.73 -6.88 0.18
CA GLN A 40 -19.89 -8.05 0.44
C GLN A 40 -19.46 -8.75 -0.85
N ALA A 41 -20.35 -8.85 -1.84
CA ALA A 41 -20.00 -9.35 -3.16
C ALA A 41 -18.95 -8.46 -3.86
N GLY A 42 -19.11 -7.15 -3.76
CA GLY A 42 -18.16 -6.16 -4.29
C GLY A 42 -16.79 -6.23 -3.63
N ILE A 43 -16.73 -6.36 -2.29
CA ILE A 43 -15.48 -6.51 -1.53
C ILE A 43 -14.72 -7.75 -1.99
N ARG A 44 -15.39 -8.91 -2.06
CA ARG A 44 -14.79 -10.15 -2.53
C ARG A 44 -14.23 -10.04 -3.95
N LEU A 45 -14.98 -9.40 -4.84
CA LEU A 45 -14.53 -9.13 -6.21
C LEU A 45 -13.26 -8.27 -6.23
N VAL A 46 -13.24 -7.17 -5.47
CA VAL A 46 -12.10 -6.25 -5.38
C VAL A 46 -10.87 -6.94 -4.78
N GLN A 47 -11.04 -7.70 -3.71
CA GLN A 47 -9.97 -8.46 -3.08
C GLN A 47 -9.38 -9.49 -4.05
N ASN A 48 -10.24 -10.30 -4.69
CA ASN A 48 -9.81 -11.30 -5.67
C ASN A 48 -9.12 -10.69 -6.89
N ALA A 49 -9.63 -9.55 -7.39
CA ALA A 49 -8.99 -8.83 -8.48
C ALA A 49 -7.58 -8.36 -8.07
N ARG A 50 -7.40 -7.85 -6.85
CA ARG A 50 -6.08 -7.44 -6.36
C ARG A 50 -5.11 -8.60 -6.19
N ILE A 51 -5.55 -9.69 -5.56
CA ILE A 51 -4.75 -10.92 -5.38
C ILE A 51 -4.34 -11.48 -6.75
N GLY A 52 -5.26 -11.50 -7.71
CA GLY A 52 -5.03 -12.00 -9.06
C GLY A 52 -4.33 -11.02 -10.01
N HIS A 53 -3.84 -9.87 -9.54
CA HIS A 53 -3.23 -8.83 -10.39
C HIS A 53 -4.13 -8.38 -11.56
N LYS A 54 -5.44 -8.29 -11.34
CA LYS A 54 -6.45 -7.89 -12.33
C LYS A 54 -7.01 -6.48 -12.07
N TRP A 55 -7.50 -5.87 -13.13
CA TRP A 55 -8.34 -4.67 -13.13
C TRP A 55 -9.76 -5.00 -13.62
N LEU A 56 -10.68 -4.06 -13.41
CA LEU A 56 -12.06 -4.14 -13.87
C LEU A 56 -12.22 -3.32 -15.15
N ALA A 57 -12.56 -3.97 -16.25
CA ALA A 57 -12.88 -3.34 -17.53
C ALA A 57 -14.39 -3.15 -17.67
N CYS A 58 -14.81 -1.90 -17.81
CA CYS A 58 -16.21 -1.53 -18.02
C CYS A 58 -16.69 -1.93 -19.41
N ASP A 59 -17.94 -2.36 -19.51
CA ASP A 59 -18.59 -2.76 -20.77
C ASP A 59 -19.43 -1.66 -21.42
N CYS A 60 -19.36 -0.41 -20.93
CA CYS A 60 -20.15 0.70 -21.46
C CYS A 60 -19.83 1.04 -22.92
N LEU A 61 -18.63 0.69 -23.42
CA LEU A 61 -18.22 0.86 -24.82
C LEU A 61 -18.37 -0.43 -25.64
N GLY A 62 -18.96 -1.48 -25.07
CA GLY A 62 -19.06 -2.79 -25.70
C GLY A 62 -17.73 -3.56 -25.71
N ARG A 63 -17.68 -4.66 -26.48
CA ARG A 63 -16.54 -5.59 -26.48
C ARG A 63 -15.42 -5.18 -27.45
N GLN A 64 -15.75 -4.45 -28.51
CA GLN A 64 -14.84 -4.18 -29.62
C GLN A 64 -13.87 -3.02 -29.37
N LEU A 65 -14.23 -2.10 -28.47
CA LEU A 65 -13.42 -0.93 -28.14
C LEU A 65 -12.52 -1.20 -26.94
N ALA A 66 -11.47 -0.39 -26.82
CA ALA A 66 -10.68 -0.28 -25.61
C ALA A 66 -11.62 0.06 -24.44
N PRO A 67 -11.65 -0.74 -23.37
CA PRO A 67 -12.61 -0.52 -22.30
C PRO A 67 -12.09 0.54 -21.32
N PRO A 68 -12.97 1.36 -20.76
CA PRO A 68 -12.63 2.18 -19.60
C PRO A 68 -12.29 1.29 -18.41
N ILE A 69 -11.25 1.65 -17.66
CA ILE A 69 -10.67 0.80 -16.61
C ILE A 69 -10.95 1.38 -15.22
N LEU A 70 -11.43 0.51 -14.33
CA LEU A 70 -11.56 0.74 -12.90
C LEU A 70 -10.52 -0.09 -12.16
N THR A 71 -9.77 0.57 -11.29
CA THR A 71 -8.72 -0.04 -10.46
C THR A 71 -9.23 -0.15 -9.02
N PRO A 72 -9.24 -1.34 -8.43
CA PRO A 72 -9.56 -1.47 -7.02
C PRO A 72 -8.42 -0.92 -6.16
N ALA A 73 -8.66 0.21 -5.52
CA ALA A 73 -7.70 0.90 -4.67
C ALA A 73 -8.09 0.76 -3.20
N TYR A 74 -7.11 0.90 -2.30
CA TYR A 74 -7.34 0.87 -0.85
C TYR A 74 -6.94 2.22 -0.28
N LEU A 75 -7.89 2.88 0.39
CA LEU A 75 -7.63 4.12 1.12
C LEU A 75 -7.35 3.76 2.58
N SER A 76 -6.08 3.79 2.98
CA SER A 76 -5.66 3.34 4.31
C SER A 76 -6.19 4.20 5.45
N GLU A 77 -6.44 5.49 5.21
CA GLU A 77 -6.94 6.41 6.25
C GLU A 77 -8.41 6.20 6.58
N ALA A 78 -9.22 5.86 5.59
CA ALA A 78 -10.66 5.60 5.75
C ALA A 78 -11.01 4.10 5.83
N GLU A 79 -9.98 3.24 5.86
CA GLU A 79 -10.10 1.78 5.95
C GLU A 79 -11.13 1.17 4.96
N THR A 80 -11.19 1.68 3.73
CA THR A 80 -12.18 1.27 2.73
C THR A 80 -11.53 0.99 1.37
N TYR A 81 -12.04 -0.03 0.66
CA TYR A 81 -11.78 -0.15 -0.76
C TYR A 81 -12.53 0.93 -1.53
N TYR A 82 -12.03 1.33 -2.68
CA TYR A 82 -12.75 2.20 -3.61
C TYR A 82 -12.37 1.87 -5.06
N LEU A 83 -13.29 2.14 -5.99
CA LEU A 83 -13.04 1.99 -7.42
C LEU A 83 -12.50 3.29 -7.98
N ARG A 84 -11.22 3.27 -8.38
CA ARG A 84 -10.57 4.42 -9.02
C ARG A 84 -10.58 4.27 -10.53
N ARG A 85 -11.09 5.28 -11.24
CA ARG A 85 -10.98 5.38 -12.70
C ARG A 85 -9.53 5.61 -13.12
N LEU A 86 -9.08 4.83 -14.10
CA LEU A 86 -7.78 5.03 -14.72
C LEU A 86 -7.93 5.91 -15.97
N THR A 87 -7.76 7.22 -15.79
CA THR A 87 -7.85 8.21 -16.89
C THR A 87 -6.45 8.59 -17.42
N GLY A 88 -6.36 8.99 -18.69
CA GLY A 88 -5.12 9.41 -19.34
C GLY A 88 -5.22 9.36 -20.87
N THR A 89 -4.25 9.94 -21.58
CA THR A 89 -4.29 10.09 -23.06
C THR A 89 -4.36 8.77 -23.84
N LYS A 90 -3.96 7.65 -23.23
CA LYS A 90 -4.03 6.29 -23.81
C LYS A 90 -5.14 5.42 -23.17
N ARG A 91 -6.12 6.03 -22.51
CA ARG A 91 -7.20 5.33 -21.81
C ARG A 91 -8.55 5.82 -22.32
N ALA A 92 -9.45 4.87 -22.58
CA ALA A 92 -10.81 5.19 -22.96
C ALA A 92 -11.60 5.75 -21.77
N GLU A 93 -12.45 6.73 -22.04
CA GLU A 93 -13.36 7.30 -21.05
C GLU A 93 -14.69 6.53 -21.02
N HIS A 94 -15.35 6.56 -19.87
CA HIS A 94 -16.70 6.00 -19.74
C HIS A 94 -17.70 6.75 -20.64
N ARG A 95 -18.72 6.04 -21.12
CA ARG A 95 -19.88 6.68 -21.78
C ARG A 95 -20.63 7.53 -20.75
N GLY A 96 -21.19 8.68 -21.14
CA GLY A 96 -21.80 9.65 -20.22
C GLY A 96 -22.93 9.12 -19.32
N ASP A 97 -23.61 8.06 -19.75
CA ASP A 97 -24.68 7.36 -19.02
C ASP A 97 -24.17 6.13 -18.23
N SER A 98 -22.87 5.87 -18.25
CA SER A 98 -22.27 4.81 -17.45
C SER A 98 -22.37 5.17 -15.97
N PRO A 99 -22.75 4.24 -15.08
CA PRO A 99 -22.79 4.51 -13.64
C PRO A 99 -21.43 4.93 -13.07
N PHE A 100 -20.35 4.58 -13.77
CA PHE A 100 -18.96 4.91 -13.42
C PHE A 100 -18.44 6.18 -14.12
N PHE A 101 -19.24 6.84 -14.96
CA PHE A 101 -18.87 8.11 -15.55
C PHE A 101 -18.92 9.22 -14.51
N ARG A 102 -17.93 10.12 -14.56
CA ARG A 102 -17.91 11.40 -13.82
C ARG A 102 -17.15 12.42 -14.65
N ASP A 103 -17.51 13.69 -14.53
CA ASP A 103 -16.69 14.74 -15.10
C ASP A 103 -15.31 14.76 -14.44
N GLN A 104 -14.27 14.93 -15.27
CA GLN A 104 -12.92 15.03 -14.76
C GLN A 104 -12.78 16.40 -14.11
N ALA A 105 -12.80 16.45 -12.77
CA ALA A 105 -12.43 17.65 -12.04
C ALA A 105 -11.05 18.10 -12.54
N THR A 106 -10.96 19.34 -13.04
CA THR A 106 -9.69 19.99 -13.28
C THR A 106 -8.92 19.91 -11.97
N ALA A 107 -7.68 19.40 -12.02
CA ALA A 107 -6.86 19.27 -10.83
C ALA A 107 -6.70 20.67 -10.22
N ARG A 108 -7.52 21.00 -9.21
CA ARG A 108 -7.20 22.12 -8.34
C ARG A 108 -5.87 21.74 -7.71
N ILE A 109 -4.92 22.65 -7.84
CA ILE A 109 -3.67 22.63 -7.11
C ILE A 109 -4.09 22.75 -5.65
N SER A 110 -4.49 21.65 -5.00
CA SER A 110 -4.63 21.64 -3.56
C SER A 110 -3.25 21.99 -3.01
N GLU A 111 -3.23 22.72 -1.91
CA GLU A 111 -2.01 23.16 -1.24
C GLU A 111 -1.06 21.98 -1.11
N VAL A 112 -0.07 21.93 -2.01
CA VAL A 112 0.99 20.95 -1.96
C VAL A 112 1.67 21.19 -0.64
N ARG A 113 1.39 20.36 0.37
CA ARG A 113 2.14 20.37 1.62
C ARG A 113 3.60 20.44 1.23
N SER A 114 4.27 21.52 1.63
CA SER A 114 5.68 21.72 1.32
C SER A 114 6.42 20.45 1.67
N ARG A 115 7.27 19.95 0.75
CA ARG A 115 8.07 18.71 0.95
C ARG A 115 8.92 18.77 2.23
N HIS A 116 9.08 19.95 2.81
CA HIS A 116 9.86 20.26 4.02
C HIS A 116 9.04 20.32 5.30
N ALA A 117 7.71 20.16 5.26
CA ALA A 117 6.91 20.07 6.47
C ALA A 117 7.31 18.81 7.27
N PRO A 118 7.54 18.92 8.59
CA PRO A 118 7.88 17.76 9.42
C PRO A 118 6.75 16.73 9.39
N ALA A 119 7.13 15.46 9.32
CA ALA A 119 6.18 14.36 9.33
C ALA A 119 5.68 14.12 10.75
N LYS A 120 4.38 13.82 10.90
CA LYS A 120 3.84 13.41 12.20
C LYS A 120 4.43 12.05 12.61
N PRO A 121 4.89 11.89 13.86
CA PRO A 121 5.37 10.59 14.35
C PRO A 121 4.27 9.53 14.24
N PRO A 122 4.63 8.26 13.97
CA PRO A 122 3.67 7.19 14.02
C PRO A 122 3.31 6.88 15.48
N GLU A 123 2.02 6.87 15.77
CA GLU A 123 1.47 6.51 17.08
C GLU A 123 1.10 5.02 17.15
N GLY A 124 1.06 4.46 18.36
CA GLY A 124 0.61 3.09 18.60
C GLY A 124 1.61 2.02 18.17
N PHE A 125 1.09 0.95 17.55
CA PHE A 125 1.85 -0.23 17.16
C PHE A 125 2.75 0.02 15.93
N PHE A 126 3.81 -0.78 15.78
CA PHE A 126 4.66 -0.83 14.58
C PHE A 126 3.95 -1.57 13.44
N GLU A 127 2.76 -1.13 13.06
CA GLU A 127 1.97 -1.75 12.02
C GLU A 127 1.84 -0.85 10.81
N VAL A 128 1.90 -1.45 9.62
CA VAL A 128 1.69 -0.77 8.34
C VAL A 128 0.49 -1.37 7.62
N LEU A 129 0.30 -2.68 7.75
CA LEU A 129 -0.88 -3.37 7.28
C LEU A 129 -1.97 -3.34 8.35
N LYS A 130 -3.19 -3.05 7.91
CA LYS A 130 -4.43 -3.34 8.63
C LYS A 130 -5.09 -4.57 8.00
N PRO A 131 -6.01 -5.26 8.70
CA PRO A 131 -6.84 -6.28 8.09
C PRO A 131 -7.44 -5.79 6.78
N ALA A 132 -7.70 -6.72 5.85
CA ALA A 132 -8.36 -6.36 4.61
C ALA A 132 -9.66 -5.62 4.94
N PRO A 133 -9.92 -4.46 4.31
CA PRO A 133 -11.14 -3.70 4.54
C PRO A 133 -12.37 -4.58 4.40
N GLU A 134 -13.29 -4.39 5.33
CA GLU A 134 -14.63 -4.97 5.30
C GLU A 134 -15.64 -4.02 4.65
N LYS A 135 -15.16 -2.93 4.04
CA LYS A 135 -15.98 -1.89 3.43
C LYS A 135 -15.55 -1.60 2.00
N LEU A 136 -16.54 -1.32 1.16
CA LEU A 136 -16.34 -0.82 -0.20
C LEU A 136 -17.03 0.54 -0.32
N ALA A 137 -16.31 1.57 -0.74
CA ALA A 137 -16.87 2.89 -0.93
C ALA A 137 -17.86 2.88 -2.11
N GLN A 138 -18.97 3.57 -1.92
CA GLN A 138 -19.90 3.92 -2.97
C GLN A 138 -19.30 5.05 -3.85
N ARG A 139 -20.01 5.44 -4.90
CA ARG A 139 -19.66 6.60 -5.73
C ARG A 139 -19.55 7.82 -4.82
N PRO A 140 -18.45 8.59 -4.88
CA PRO A 140 -18.35 9.82 -4.12
C PRO A 140 -19.44 10.82 -4.54
N GLU A 141 -19.92 11.66 -3.62
CA GLU A 141 -20.93 12.71 -3.90
C GLU A 141 -20.41 13.71 -4.96
N ASP A 142 -21.30 14.38 -5.70
CA ASP A 142 -20.91 15.21 -6.86
C ASP A 142 -19.98 16.39 -6.49
N ASP A 143 -20.04 16.88 -5.25
CA ASP A 143 -19.13 17.92 -4.72
C ASP A 143 -17.81 17.37 -4.17
N SER A 144 -17.63 16.04 -4.10
CA SER A 144 -16.36 15.45 -3.68
C SER A 144 -15.40 15.42 -4.86
N THR A 145 -14.64 16.49 -4.98
CA THR A 145 -13.53 16.61 -5.93
C THR A 145 -12.58 15.43 -5.77
N ASP A 146 -12.30 14.72 -6.88
CA ASP A 146 -11.22 13.72 -6.98
C ASP A 146 -9.91 14.45 -6.69
N ASP A 147 -9.51 14.47 -5.41
CA ASP A 147 -8.23 15.04 -4.99
C ASP A 147 -7.12 14.13 -5.51
N ARG A 148 -6.77 14.33 -6.77
CA ARG A 148 -5.69 13.64 -7.47
C ARG A 148 -4.32 14.07 -6.97
N THR A 149 -4.26 14.99 -6.00
CA THR A 149 -2.99 15.22 -5.33
C THR A 149 -2.67 13.97 -4.53
N ARG A 150 -1.68 13.24 -5.05
CA ARG A 150 -0.79 12.46 -4.20
C ARG A 150 -0.18 13.47 -3.23
N ASN A 151 -0.90 13.76 -2.15
CA ASN A 151 -0.39 14.55 -1.06
C ASN A 151 0.98 13.96 -0.72
N ALA A 152 1.98 14.83 -0.66
CA ALA A 152 3.37 14.53 -0.36
C ALA A 152 3.56 14.06 1.10
N ALA A 153 2.61 13.28 1.61
CA ALA A 153 2.62 12.69 2.93
C ALA A 153 3.63 11.54 2.95
N THR A 154 4.52 11.58 3.93
CA THR A 154 5.49 10.52 4.16
C THR A 154 4.78 9.17 4.37
N PRO A 155 5.14 8.12 3.61
CA PRO A 155 4.54 6.80 3.77
C PRO A 155 4.62 6.29 5.22
N LYS A 156 3.56 5.61 5.69
CA LYS A 156 3.50 5.08 7.07
C LYS A 156 4.70 4.21 7.42
N LEU A 157 5.13 3.33 6.52
CA LEU A 157 6.31 2.48 6.71
C LEU A 157 7.60 3.30 6.91
N ALA A 158 7.79 4.39 6.15
CA ALA A 158 8.96 5.24 6.30
C ALA A 158 8.96 5.96 7.67
N ARG A 159 7.78 6.44 8.11
CA ARG A 159 7.63 7.03 9.45
C ARG A 159 7.92 6.03 10.56
N GLN A 160 7.45 4.78 10.44
CA GLN A 160 7.75 3.69 11.38
C GLN A 160 9.25 3.41 11.42
N LEU A 161 9.92 3.30 10.26
CA LEU A 161 11.37 3.13 10.20
C LEU A 161 12.09 4.26 10.95
N TRP A 162 11.71 5.52 10.75
CA TRP A 162 12.32 6.64 11.48
C TRP A 162 12.15 6.53 12.99
N ARG A 163 10.96 6.15 13.48
CA ARG A 163 10.74 5.88 14.91
C ARG A 163 11.69 4.81 15.42
N LEU A 164 11.83 3.70 14.69
CA LEU A 164 12.73 2.62 15.08
C LEU A 164 14.21 3.05 15.12
N LEU A 165 14.67 3.80 14.11
CA LEU A 165 16.04 4.33 14.07
C LEU A 165 16.30 5.33 15.20
N ASP A 166 15.29 6.13 15.56
CA ASP A 166 15.35 7.09 16.65
C ASP A 166 15.43 6.41 18.03
N VAL A 167 14.56 5.42 18.28
CA VAL A 167 14.60 4.59 19.50
C VAL A 167 15.92 3.83 19.61
N ALA A 168 16.47 3.36 18.48
CA ALA A 168 17.76 2.69 18.45
C ALA A 168 18.97 3.65 18.57
N GLY A 169 18.75 4.96 18.47
CA GLY A 169 19.80 5.98 18.54
C GLY A 169 20.77 5.99 17.36
N VAL A 170 20.45 5.29 16.26
CA VAL A 170 21.35 5.12 15.09
C VAL A 170 21.17 6.21 14.03
N ASN A 171 20.24 7.14 14.26
CA ASN A 171 20.01 8.34 13.47
C ASN A 171 20.83 9.55 13.95
N ARG A 172 21.76 9.36 14.90
CA ARG A 172 22.64 10.41 15.44
C ARG A 172 24.06 10.23 14.93
N VAL A 173 24.67 11.32 14.46
CA VAL A 173 26.05 11.34 14.00
C VAL A 173 26.89 12.04 15.06
N ALA A 174 27.89 11.33 15.60
CA ALA A 174 28.85 11.92 16.54
C ALA A 174 29.68 13.02 15.83
N PRO A 175 30.12 14.07 16.54
CA PRO A 175 31.01 15.06 15.96
C PRO A 175 32.31 14.39 15.51
N LEU A 176 32.91 14.90 14.43
CA LEU A 176 34.16 14.35 13.88
C LEU A 176 35.29 14.27 14.94
N SER A 177 35.28 15.19 15.91
CA SER A 177 36.23 15.21 17.02
C SER A 177 36.12 14.01 17.97
N ALA A 178 34.96 13.36 18.04
CA ALA A 178 34.74 12.22 18.93
C ALA A 178 35.43 10.93 18.44
N ARG A 179 35.91 10.90 17.17
CA ARG A 179 36.63 9.77 16.57
C ARG A 179 35.95 8.41 16.82
N VAL A 180 34.62 8.40 16.76
CA VAL A 180 33.84 7.18 16.98
C VAL A 180 33.93 6.32 15.72
N ASP A 181 34.42 5.10 15.87
CA ASP A 181 34.38 4.12 14.79
C ASP A 181 32.94 3.68 14.55
N TRP A 182 32.47 3.86 13.31
CA TRP A 182 31.12 3.47 12.92
C TRP A 182 31.11 2.08 12.31
N SER A 183 30.13 1.26 12.70
CA SER A 183 29.91 -0.07 12.15
C SER A 183 28.43 -0.26 11.81
N LEU A 184 28.16 -0.69 10.57
CA LEU A 184 26.83 -1.08 10.14
C LEU A 184 26.29 -2.23 10.98
N GLY A 185 27.13 -3.22 11.29
CA GLY A 185 26.74 -4.36 12.14
C GLY A 185 26.33 -3.92 13.54
N THR A 186 27.06 -2.98 14.15
CA THR A 186 26.71 -2.43 15.46
C THR A 186 25.39 -1.65 15.40
N SER A 187 25.18 -0.88 14.33
CA SER A 187 23.94 -0.13 14.10
C SER A 187 22.73 -1.05 13.93
N LEU A 188 22.85 -2.09 13.09
CA LEU A 188 21.79 -3.09 12.90
C LEU A 188 21.51 -3.87 14.20
N ALA A 189 22.53 -4.20 14.98
CA ALA A 189 22.35 -4.84 16.29
C ALA A 189 21.60 -3.93 17.28
N SER A 190 21.87 -2.63 17.29
CA SER A 190 21.12 -1.65 18.09
C SER A 190 19.65 -1.58 17.66
N VAL A 191 19.39 -1.59 16.35
CA VAL A 191 18.02 -1.61 15.82
C VAL A 191 17.28 -2.89 16.21
N THR A 192 17.92 -4.06 16.10
CA THR A 192 17.35 -5.33 16.54
C THR A 192 17.01 -5.30 18.03
N ARG A 193 17.90 -4.79 18.89
CA ARG A 193 17.61 -4.65 20.33
C ARG A 193 16.42 -3.74 20.58
N ALA A 194 16.38 -2.57 19.94
CA ALA A 194 15.29 -1.60 20.06
C ALA A 194 13.92 -2.20 19.66
N SER A 195 13.90 -3.11 18.67
CA SER A 195 12.66 -3.77 18.23
C SER A 195 11.97 -4.60 19.33
N THR A 196 12.69 -5.02 20.38
CA THR A 196 12.11 -5.77 21.51
C THR A 196 11.14 -4.91 22.31
N GLY A 197 11.42 -3.61 22.46
CA GLY A 197 10.59 -2.68 23.22
C GLY A 197 9.42 -2.07 22.42
N ILE A 198 9.27 -2.44 21.16
CA ILE A 198 8.26 -1.85 20.27
C ILE A 198 7.24 -2.93 19.90
N PRO A 199 5.95 -2.77 20.26
CA PRO A 199 4.93 -3.75 19.89
C PRO A 199 4.51 -3.59 18.42
N VAL A 200 4.41 -4.71 17.69
CA VAL A 200 3.83 -4.76 16.33
C VAL A 200 2.30 -4.94 16.37
N ALA A 201 1.80 -5.56 17.45
CA ALA A 201 0.39 -5.73 17.77
C ALA A 201 0.26 -5.94 19.30
N PRO A 202 -0.94 -5.86 19.89
CA PRO A 202 -1.15 -6.22 21.30
C PRO A 202 -0.53 -7.58 21.65
N GLY A 203 0.38 -7.61 22.61
CA GLY A 203 1.07 -8.83 23.08
C GLY A 203 2.15 -9.39 22.14
N ILE A 204 2.47 -8.70 21.04
CA ILE A 204 3.46 -9.16 20.07
C ILE A 204 4.52 -8.08 19.86
N GLU A 205 5.75 -8.40 20.23
CA GLU A 205 6.92 -7.54 20.01
C GLU A 205 7.37 -7.58 18.55
N LEU A 206 7.85 -6.45 18.04
CA LEU A 206 8.38 -6.33 16.68
C LEU A 206 9.55 -7.29 16.45
N SER A 207 10.40 -7.51 17.46
CA SER A 207 11.53 -8.46 17.42
C SER A 207 11.14 -9.87 16.96
N ARG A 208 9.88 -10.29 17.16
CA ARG A 208 9.40 -11.62 16.77
C ARG A 208 9.14 -11.78 15.27
N ALA A 209 9.02 -10.66 14.55
CA ALA A 209 8.69 -10.57 13.13
C ALA A 209 9.55 -9.51 12.40
N PHE A 210 10.79 -9.31 12.85
CA PHE A 210 11.71 -8.32 12.31
C PHE A 210 13.09 -8.93 12.00
N TRP A 211 13.63 -8.63 10.82
CA TRP A 211 14.93 -9.12 10.37
C TRP A 211 15.77 -7.99 9.76
N THR A 212 17.09 -8.09 9.89
CA THR A 212 18.06 -7.09 9.41
C THR A 212 18.91 -7.55 8.23
N HIS A 213 18.57 -8.70 7.64
CA HIS A 213 19.31 -9.33 6.54
C HIS A 213 18.36 -10.17 5.68
N ALA A 214 18.75 -10.44 4.44
CA ALA A 214 17.87 -11.05 3.43
C ALA A 214 17.79 -12.59 3.53
N ALA A 215 18.79 -13.26 4.13
CA ALA A 215 18.85 -14.72 4.13
C ALA A 215 17.59 -15.42 4.69
N PRO A 216 16.95 -14.96 5.79
CA PRO A 216 15.70 -15.54 6.29
C PRO A 216 14.53 -15.42 5.31
N LEU A 217 14.52 -14.38 4.46
CA LEU A 217 13.48 -14.21 3.45
C LEU A 217 13.68 -15.25 2.34
N HIS A 218 14.90 -15.39 1.83
CA HIS A 218 15.25 -16.37 0.80
C HIS A 218 15.07 -17.82 1.25
N ALA A 219 15.38 -18.11 2.51
CA ALA A 219 15.17 -19.43 3.11
C ALA A 219 13.70 -19.73 3.48
N GLY A 220 12.76 -18.80 3.23
CA GLY A 220 11.35 -18.95 3.61
C GLY A 220 11.07 -18.87 5.11
N HIS A 221 12.08 -18.62 5.94
CA HIS A 221 11.94 -18.52 7.40
C HIS A 221 11.05 -17.36 7.82
N VAL A 222 11.06 -16.24 7.09
CA VAL A 222 10.15 -15.11 7.34
C VAL A 222 8.70 -15.57 7.23
N HIS A 223 8.35 -16.29 6.15
CA HIS A 223 7.00 -16.77 5.92
C HIS A 223 6.59 -17.81 6.97
N ALA A 224 7.43 -18.82 7.21
CA ALA A 224 7.17 -19.84 8.21
C ALA A 224 6.98 -19.24 9.62
N ARG A 225 7.78 -18.22 9.97
CA ARG A 225 7.64 -17.52 11.25
C ARG A 225 6.31 -16.76 11.35
N LEU A 226 5.89 -16.08 10.28
CA LEU A 226 4.61 -15.39 10.23
C LEU A 226 3.43 -16.36 10.33
N ASP A 227 3.52 -17.53 9.71
CA ASP A 227 2.48 -18.57 9.81
C ASP A 227 2.33 -19.07 11.25
N MET A 228 3.44 -19.36 11.94
CA MET A 228 3.43 -19.75 13.37
C MET A 228 2.85 -18.67 14.29
N LEU A 229 3.07 -17.43 13.92
CA LEU A 229 2.68 -16.25 14.67
C LEU A 229 1.19 -15.90 14.46
N THR A 230 0.66 -16.18 13.26
CA THR A 230 -0.71 -15.83 12.84
C THR A 230 -1.81 -16.21 13.84
N PRO A 231 -1.84 -17.41 14.46
CA PRO A 231 -2.87 -17.77 15.43
C PRO A 231 -2.92 -16.86 16.67
N HIS A 232 -1.83 -16.16 16.98
CA HIS A 232 -1.71 -15.30 18.14
C HIS A 232 -2.01 -13.83 17.82
N TRP A 233 -2.29 -13.50 16.56
CA TRP A 233 -2.59 -12.12 16.18
C TRP A 233 -3.94 -11.68 16.75
N PRO A 234 -4.00 -10.53 17.45
CA PRO A 234 -5.25 -10.03 18.00
C PRO A 234 -6.21 -9.57 16.90
N LYS A 235 -7.51 -9.65 17.19
CA LYS A 235 -8.57 -9.15 16.30
C LYS A 235 -8.33 -7.68 15.96
N GLY A 236 -8.51 -7.31 14.68
CA GLY A 236 -8.27 -5.95 14.19
C GLY A 236 -6.82 -5.67 13.77
N HIS A 237 -5.91 -6.64 13.90
CA HIS A 237 -4.54 -6.57 13.41
C HIS A 237 -4.27 -7.61 12.32
N ALA A 238 -3.38 -7.28 11.39
CA ALA A 238 -2.97 -8.19 10.33
C ALA A 238 -1.56 -8.76 10.60
N PRO A 239 -1.35 -10.09 10.46
CA PRO A 239 -0.02 -10.69 10.45
C PRO A 239 0.90 -9.99 9.46
N GLN A 240 2.03 -9.50 9.97
CA GLN A 240 2.98 -8.74 9.16
C GLN A 240 4.38 -8.87 9.73
N GLY A 241 5.36 -8.92 8.83
CA GLY A 241 6.77 -8.96 9.15
C GLY A 241 7.52 -7.86 8.42
N PHE A 242 8.70 -7.51 8.93
CA PHE A 242 9.49 -6.39 8.46
C PHE A 242 10.93 -6.82 8.23
N VAL A 243 11.50 -6.39 7.10
CA VAL A 243 12.90 -6.61 6.79
C VAL A 243 13.57 -5.26 6.58
N LEU A 244 14.58 -4.95 7.38
CA LEU A 244 15.44 -3.80 7.22
C LEU A 244 16.73 -4.23 6.52
N LEU A 245 16.95 -3.76 5.30
CA LEU A 245 18.08 -4.17 4.47
C LEU A 245 18.97 -2.97 4.13
N TYR A 246 20.28 -3.19 4.11
CA TYR A 246 21.21 -2.25 3.50
C TYR A 246 21.25 -2.50 1.99
N ALA A 247 20.58 -1.61 1.24
CA ALA A 247 20.48 -1.68 -0.20
C ALA A 247 21.57 -0.83 -0.87
N ARG A 248 22.26 -1.39 -1.87
CA ARG A 248 23.19 -0.67 -2.75
C ARG A 248 22.47 0.03 -3.89
N ALA A 249 21.42 -0.60 -4.40
CA ALA A 249 20.56 -0.08 -5.46
C ALA A 249 19.16 -0.69 -5.40
N PHE A 250 18.23 -0.10 -6.13
CA PHE A 250 16.93 -0.70 -6.40
C PHE A 250 16.56 -0.49 -7.88
N LYS A 251 15.96 -1.49 -8.52
CA LYS A 251 15.56 -1.45 -9.92
C LYS A 251 14.18 -2.07 -10.09
N GLY A 252 13.16 -1.23 -10.27
CA GLY A 252 11.78 -1.68 -10.47
C GLY A 252 11.24 -2.45 -9.28
N THR A 253 11.27 -3.77 -9.37
CA THR A 253 10.82 -4.75 -8.37
C THR A 253 11.98 -5.45 -7.65
N ALA A 254 13.23 -5.12 -7.94
CA ALA A 254 14.38 -5.74 -7.26
C ALA A 254 15.10 -4.75 -6.33
N ILE A 255 15.54 -5.23 -5.18
CA ILE A 255 16.46 -4.54 -4.25
C ILE A 255 17.80 -5.27 -4.28
N GLU A 256 18.86 -4.58 -4.69
CA GLU A 256 20.23 -5.09 -4.63
C GLU A 256 20.78 -4.86 -3.22
N VAL A 257 20.99 -5.95 -2.48
CA VAL A 257 21.53 -5.90 -1.11
C VAL A 257 23.05 -6.01 -1.14
N ALA A 258 23.72 -5.51 -0.09
CA ALA A 258 25.18 -5.59 -0.04
C ALA A 258 25.71 -7.02 0.17
N ASP A 259 24.95 -7.86 0.87
CA ASP A 259 25.39 -9.17 1.34
C ASP A 259 24.43 -10.28 0.88
N GLY A 260 24.53 -10.66 -0.40
CA GLY A 260 23.86 -11.83 -0.98
C GLY A 260 22.92 -11.53 -2.14
N GLU A 261 21.99 -12.46 -2.37
CA GLU A 261 21.07 -12.43 -3.51
C GLU A 261 20.06 -11.26 -3.42
N PRO A 262 19.74 -10.59 -4.56
CA PRO A 262 18.75 -9.52 -4.60
C PRO A 262 17.37 -9.96 -4.07
N VAL A 263 16.66 -9.03 -3.43
CA VAL A 263 15.29 -9.27 -2.95
C VAL A 263 14.29 -8.82 -4.00
N THR A 264 13.47 -9.76 -4.47
CA THR A 264 12.36 -9.49 -5.41
C THR A 264 11.11 -9.09 -4.65
N LEU A 265 10.52 -7.97 -5.05
CA LEU A 265 9.29 -7.41 -4.51
C LEU A 265 8.10 -7.80 -5.40
N VAL A 266 7.00 -8.20 -4.78
CA VAL A 266 5.71 -8.41 -5.47
C VAL A 266 5.15 -7.10 -6.03
N ASN A 267 5.47 -5.97 -5.39
CA ASN A 267 5.06 -4.64 -5.81
C ASN A 267 6.28 -3.77 -6.16
N ARG A 268 6.11 -2.78 -7.05
CA ARG A 268 7.17 -1.81 -7.38
C ARG A 268 7.45 -0.86 -6.22
N VAL A 269 8.72 -0.49 -6.02
CA VAL A 269 9.11 0.61 -5.09
C VAL A 269 8.43 1.91 -5.55
N GLN A 270 7.51 2.44 -4.74
CA GLN A 270 6.64 3.55 -5.17
C GLN A 270 7.20 4.94 -4.90
N SER A 271 8.06 5.12 -3.88
CA SER A 271 8.67 6.41 -3.54
C SER A 271 9.86 6.20 -2.59
N PRO A 272 11.11 6.57 -2.97
CA PRO A 272 12.18 6.70 -2.00
C PRO A 272 11.88 7.92 -1.13
N SER A 273 11.97 7.79 0.21
CA SER A 273 12.04 8.97 1.05
C SER A 273 13.41 9.62 0.85
N THR A 274 13.45 10.83 0.30
CA THR A 274 14.70 11.57 0.13
C THR A 274 15.10 12.29 1.42
N LEU A 275 16.39 12.59 1.56
CA LEU A 275 16.96 13.35 2.67
C LEU A 275 16.16 14.64 2.93
N GLY A 276 15.89 14.93 4.22
CA GLY A 276 15.39 16.24 4.66
C GLY A 276 14.08 16.25 5.47
N GLN A 277 13.34 15.14 5.56
CA GLN A 277 12.15 15.08 6.42
C GLN A 277 12.51 14.66 7.84
N ARG A 278 12.02 15.41 8.83
CA ARG A 278 12.18 15.14 10.26
C ARG A 278 10.83 14.76 10.87
N LEU A 279 10.84 13.90 11.88
CA LEU A 279 9.65 13.68 12.72
C LEU A 279 9.46 14.90 13.63
N GLY A 280 8.25 15.47 13.62
CA GLY A 280 7.87 16.53 14.56
C GLY A 280 7.38 15.90 15.85
N TRP A 281 8.27 15.63 16.80
CA TRP A 281 7.88 15.26 18.16
C TRP A 281 7.36 16.51 18.89
N GLN A 282 6.22 16.41 19.56
CA GLN A 282 5.79 17.44 20.52
C GLN A 282 6.52 17.15 21.83
N SER A 283 7.43 18.05 22.21
CA SER A 283 8.12 18.07 23.50
C SER A 283 7.19 18.52 24.61
#